data_AF-A0A9E3MBX3-F1
#
_entry.id   AF-A0A9E3MBX3-F1
#
_cell.length_a   1.000
_cell.length_b   1.000
_cell.length_c   1.000
_cell.angle_alpha   90.00
_cell.angle_beta   90.00
_cell.angle_gamma   90.00
#
_symmetry.space_group_name_H-M   'P 1'
#
loop_
_entity.id
_entity.type
_entity.pdbx_description
1 polymer ?
#
loop_
_entity_poly.entity_id
_entity_poly.type
_entity_poly.pdbx_seq_one_letter_code
_entity_poly.pdbx_strand_id
1 'polypeptide(L)' 'MGQIRQLFTVVGALTLIVGIAWVAHGTGLFRLPGTDFMPNESVWTINGLLVAAFGLVVFVGARWFLRREHHTAN' A
#
# COMPACT_ATOMS: atom_id res chain seq x y z
N MET A 1 13.86 13.17 13.53
CA MET A 1 12.85 12.12 13.80
C MET A 1 11.49 12.39 13.13
N GLY A 2 10.93 13.62 13.17
CA GLY A 2 9.58 13.90 12.63
C GLY A 2 9.41 13.74 11.11
N GLN A 3 10.36 14.23 10.30
CA GLN A 3 10.27 14.15 8.83
C GLN A 3 10.33 12.73 8.29
N ILE A 4 11.21 11.89 8.84
CA ILE A 4 11.33 10.48 8.44
C ILE A 4 10.01 9.74 8.70
N ARG A 5 9.41 9.95 9.87
CA ARG A 5 8.10 9.39 10.21
C ARG A 5 6.98 9.84 9.27
N GLN A 6 6.95 11.13 8.94
CA GLN A 6 5.96 11.67 8.01
C GLN A 6 6.14 11.06 6.61
N LEU A 7 7.39 10.92 6.16
CA LEU A 7 7.72 10.28 4.89
C LEU A 7 7.23 8.83 4.84
N PHE A 8 7.53 8.01 5.86
CA PHE A 8 7.07 6.62 5.93
C PHE A 8 5.54 6.50 5.95
N THR A 9 4.86 7.44 6.61
CA THR A 9 3.39 7.47 6.66
C THR A 9 2.81 7.77 5.28
N VAL A 10 3.34 8.79 4.59
CA VAL A 10 2.89 9.19 3.25
C VAL A 10 3.19 8.10 2.23
N VAL A 11 4.42 7.57 2.23
CA VAL A 11 4.83 6.50 1.30
C VAL A 11 4.01 5.23 1.53
N GLY A 12 3.78 4.84 2.79
CA GLY A 12 2.94 3.69 3.12
C GLY A 12 1.51 3.87 2.63
N ALA A 13 0.92 5.06 2.82
CA ALA A 13 -0.42 5.37 2.35
C ALA A 13 -0.54 5.35 0.81
N LEU A 14 0.41 5.97 0.10
CA LEU A 14 0.43 5.97 -1.37
C LEU A 14 0.57 4.55 -1.93
N THR A 15 1.46 3.76 -1.34
CA THR A 15 1.67 2.36 -1.74
C THR A 15 0.40 1.53 -1.55
N LEU A 16 -0.32 1.73 -0.44
CA LEU A 16 -1.62 1.10 -0.17
C LEU A 16 -2.66 1.45 -1.25
N ILE A 17 -2.77 2.73 -1.61
CA ILE A 17 -3.72 3.20 -2.63
C ILE A 17 -3.40 2.57 -4.00
N VAL A 18 -2.13 2.57 -4.39
CA VAL A 18 -1.69 1.98 -5.66
C VAL A 18 -1.94 0.47 -5.69
N GLY A 19 -1.64 -0.24 -4.61
CA GLY A 19 -1.92 -1.68 -4.50
C GLY A 19 -3.41 -2.00 -4.62
N ILE A 20 -4.27 -1.24 -3.93
CA ILE A 20 -5.73 -1.39 -4.04
C ILE A 20 -6.21 -1.08 -5.46
N ALA A 21 -5.67 -0.05 -6.10
CA ALA A 21 -6.03 0.30 -7.48
C ALA A 21 -5.66 -0.83 -8.46
N TRP A 22 -4.49 -1.46 -8.30
CA TRP A 22 -4.09 -2.63 -9.10
C TRP A 22 -4.96 -3.87 -8.84
N VAL A 23 -5.38 -4.12 -7.59
CA VAL A 23 -6.34 -5.19 -7.27
C VAL A 23 -7.71 -4.90 -7.90
N ALA A 24 -8.22 -3.66 -7.78
CA ALA A 24 -9.51 -3.27 -8.35
C ALA A 24 -9.52 -3.37 -9.88
N HIS A 25 -8.39 -3.06 -10.53
CA HIS A 25 -8.26 -3.22 -11.97
C HIS A 25 -8.16 -4.70 -12.37
N GLY A 26 -7.26 -5.47 -11.75
CA GLY A 26 -7.06 -6.90 -12.06
C GLY A 26 -8.25 -7.81 -11.71
N THR A 27 -9.16 -7.37 -10.84
CA THR A 27 -10.43 -8.07 -10.56
C THR A 27 -11.53 -7.74 -11.57
N GLY A 28 -11.26 -6.83 -12.52
CA GLY A 28 -12.21 -6.42 -13.53
C GLY A 28 -13.37 -5.56 -13.00
N LEU A 29 -13.26 -5.00 -11.79
CA LEU A 29 -14.23 -4.05 -11.21
C LEU A 29 -14.25 -2.73 -12.00
N PHE A 30 -13.08 -2.31 -12.52
CA PHE A 30 -12.95 -1.18 -13.44
C PHE A 30 -12.47 -1.67 -14.81
N ARG A 31 -13.41 -2.02 -15.68
CA ARG A 31 -13.17 -2.24 -17.11
C ARG A 31 -13.48 -0.98 -17.90
N LEU A 32 -12.44 -0.25 -18.32
CA LEU A 32 -12.57 0.81 -19.31
C LEU A 32 -12.85 0.16 -20.67
N PRO A 33 -13.97 0.49 -21.35
CA PRO A 33 -14.33 -0.16 -22.60
C PRO A 33 -13.35 0.25 -23.71
N GLY A 34 -12.77 -0.73 -24.40
CA GLY A 34 -12.01 -0.52 -25.64
C GLY A 34 -10.48 -0.52 -25.51
N THR A 35 -9.92 -0.82 -24.35
CA THR A 35 -8.46 -0.95 -24.19
C THR A 35 -8.07 -2.34 -23.68
N ASP A 36 -7.34 -3.12 -24.50
CA ASP A 36 -6.52 -4.26 -24.07
C ASP A 36 -5.27 -3.77 -23.29
N PHE A 37 -5.47 -2.80 -22.39
CA PHE A 37 -4.45 -2.36 -21.46
C PHE A 37 -4.42 -3.41 -20.34
N MET A 38 -3.43 -4.30 -20.35
CA MET A 38 -3.21 -5.41 -19.39
C MET A 38 -3.92 -6.73 -19.71
N PRO A 39 -3.37 -7.55 -20.62
CA PRO A 39 -3.96 -8.83 -21.04
C PRO A 39 -4.07 -9.90 -19.93
N ASN A 40 -3.38 -9.72 -18.80
CA ASN A 40 -3.28 -10.74 -17.74
C ASN A 40 -3.71 -10.19 -16.37
N GLU A 41 -5.03 -9.98 -16.25
CA GLU A 41 -5.78 -9.54 -15.06
C GLU A 41 -5.32 -10.22 -13.75
N SER A 42 -4.93 -11.49 -13.83
CA SER A 42 -4.45 -12.27 -12.68
C SER A 42 -3.13 -11.76 -12.08
N VAL A 43 -2.18 -11.34 -12.91
CA VAL A 43 -0.86 -10.85 -12.45
C VAL A 43 -0.99 -9.51 -11.76
N TRP A 44 -1.86 -8.63 -12.25
CA TRP A 44 -2.11 -7.32 -11.64
C TRP A 44 -2.83 -7.44 -10.30
N THR A 45 -3.74 -8.40 -10.17
CA THR A 45 -4.38 -8.71 -8.88
C THR A 45 -3.35 -9.17 -7.84
N ILE A 46 -2.49 -10.12 -8.20
CA ILE A 46 -1.47 -10.66 -7.28
C ILE A 46 -0.44 -9.57 -6.92
N ASN A 47 0.07 -8.84 -7.91
CA ASN A 47 1.04 -7.78 -7.68
C ASN A 47 0.44 -6.63 -6.86
N GLY A 48 -0.81 -6.24 -7.13
CA GLY A 48 -1.55 -5.25 -6.35
C GLY A 48 -1.71 -5.68 -4.89
N LEU A 49 -2.05 -6.95 -4.65
CA LEU A 49 -2.18 -7.51 -3.30
C LEU A 49 -0.84 -7.48 -2.54
N LEU A 50 0.25 -7.87 -3.21
CA LEU A 50 1.60 -7.82 -2.63
C LEU A 50 2.02 -6.39 -2.27
N VAL A 51 1.74 -5.42 -3.14
CA VAL A 51 2.04 -4.01 -2.90
C VAL A 51 1.19 -3.44 -1.77
N ALA A 52 -0.11 -3.75 -1.73
CA ALA A 52 -1.00 -3.34 -0.64
C ALA A 52 -0.53 -3.92 0.72
N ALA A 53 -0.14 -5.21 0.74
CA ALA A 53 0.39 -5.86 1.92
C ALA A 53 1.70 -5.20 2.39
N PHE A 54 2.61 -4.91 1.48
CA PHE A 54 3.86 -4.22 1.81
C PHE A 54 3.62 -2.81 2.37
N GLY A 55 2.76 -2.02 1.71
CA GLY A 55 2.38 -0.68 2.18
C GLY A 55 1.76 -0.72 3.59
N LEU A 56 0.93 -1.72 3.87
CA LEU A 56 0.34 -1.93 5.19
C LEU A 56 1.39 -2.26 6.25
N VAL A 57 2.36 -3.13 5.95
CA VAL A 57 3.46 -3.47 6.87
C VAL A 57 4.28 -2.22 7.21
N VAL A 58 4.63 -1.41 6.21
CA VAL A 58 5.38 -0.17 6.41
C VAL A 58 4.57 0.82 7.26
N PHE A 59 3.29 0.98 6.97
CA PHE A 59 2.40 1.88 7.70
C PHE A 59 2.20 1.45 9.16
N VAL A 60 1.92 0.17 9.41
CA VAL A 60 1.74 -0.38 10.76
C VAL A 60 3.05 -0.36 11.52
N GLY A 61 4.17 -0.71 10.88
CA GLY A 61 5.51 -0.65 11.47
C GLY A 61 5.88 0.76 11.93
N ALA A 62 5.64 1.78 11.10
CA ALA A 62 5.82 3.18 11.46
C ALA A 62 4.94 3.57 12.67
N ARG A 63 3.70 3.07 12.73
CA ARG A 63 2.77 3.32 13.82
C ARG A 63 3.13 2.58 15.12
N TRP A 64 3.74 1.41 15.01
CA TRP A 64 4.20 0.61 16.14
C TRP A 64 5.48 1.17 16.75
N PHE A 65 6.41 1.65 15.93
CA PHE A 65 7.65 2.26 16.38
C PHE A 65 7.37 3.50 17.26
N LEU A 66 6.38 4.30 16.88
CA LEU A 66 5.88 5.45 17.64
C LEU A 66 5.32 5.13 19.03
N ARG A 67 4.76 3.93 19.22
CA ARG A 67 4.22 3.53 20.54
C ARG A 67 5.34 3.16 21.51
N ARG A 68 6.51 2.74 21.03
CA ARG A 68 7.62 2.29 21.89
C ARG A 68 8.41 3.44 22.50
N GLU A 69 8.42 4.62 21.86
CA GLU A 69 9.11 5.81 22.39
C GLU A 69 8.51 6.33 23.71
N HIS A 70 7.27 5.96 24.06
CA HIS A 70 6.64 6.33 25.33
C HIS A 70 6.93 5.40 26.51
N HIS A 71 7.54 4.23 26.29
CA HIS A 71 7.72 3.22 27.34
C HIS A 71 9.09 3.23 28.04
N THR A 72 10.01 4.13 27.67
CA THR A 72 11.35 4.25 28.28
C THR A 72 11.52 5.54 29.10
N ALA A 73 10.43 6.11 29.61
CA ALA A 73 10.44 7.36 30.39
C ALA A 73 9.76 7.25 31.76
N ASN A 74 9.71 6.04 32.36
CA ASN A 74 9.33 5.83 33.76
C ASN A 74 10.40 5.04 34.49
#